data_AF-A0A4R4NC17-F1
#
_entry.id   AF-A0A4R4NC17-F1
#
_cell.length_a   1.000
_cell.length_b   1.000
_cell.length_c   1.000
_cell.angle_alpha   90.00
_cell.angle_beta   90.00
_cell.angle_gamma   90.00
#
_symmetry.space_group_name_H-M   'P 1'
#
loop_
_entity.id
_entity.type
_entity.pdbx_description
1 polymer ?
#
loop_
_entity_poly.entity_id
_entity_poly.type
_entity_poly.pdbx_seq_one_letter_code
_entity_poly.pdbx_strand_id
1 'polypeptide(L)'
;MPTEDELFAAVDEVLARGPMLPPPAERIRLREAAGLTQEEVAQVLQARRETVIAWESGRKTPRPPRLQAYKRLLDGWAAKYPTSDPTPTD
;
A
#
# COMPACT_ATOMS: atom_id res chain seq x y z
N MET A 1 1.61 -1.58 36.15
CA MET A 1 1.83 -2.28 34.88
C MET A 1 0.84 -1.73 33.88
N PRO A 2 1.23 -1.45 32.62
CA PRO A 2 0.27 -1.02 31.61
C PRO A 2 -0.79 -2.10 31.39
N THR A 3 -2.01 -1.66 31.10
CA THR A 3 -3.14 -2.51 30.73
C THR A 3 -3.01 -2.98 29.28
N GLU A 4 -3.77 -4.00 28.90
CA GLU A 4 -3.79 -4.53 27.53
C GLU A 4 -4.21 -3.47 26.49
N ASP A 5 -5.24 -2.67 26.79
CA ASP A 5 -5.70 -1.59 25.91
C ASP A 5 -4.63 -0.52 25.68
N GLU A 6 -3.89 -0.14 26.73
CA GLU A 6 -2.77 0.82 26.62
C GLU A 6 -1.64 0.27 25.75
N LEU A 7 -1.40 -1.04 25.80
CA LEU A 7 -0.42 -1.70 24.94
C LEU A 7 -0.89 -1.71 23.48
N PHE A 8 -2.16 -2.02 23.20
CA PHE A 8 -2.69 -1.98 21.83
C PHE A 8 -2.68 -0.56 21.24
N ALA A 9 -3.07 0.45 22.01
CA ALA A 9 -3.02 1.84 21.56
C ALA A 9 -1.58 2.28 21.22
N ALA A 10 -0.60 1.91 22.05
CA ALA A 10 0.81 2.19 21.79
C ALA A 10 1.32 1.48 20.52
N VAL A 11 0.85 0.25 20.26
CA VAL A 11 1.16 -0.48 19.02
C VAL A 11 0.56 0.23 17.81
N ASP A 12 -0.71 0.64 17.88
CA ASP A 12 -1.39 1.37 16.80
C ASP A 12 -0.70 2.70 16.47
N GLU A 13 -0.21 3.44 17.49
CA GLU A 13 0.59 4.65 17.28
C GLU A 13 1.92 4.37 16.56
N VAL A 14 2.60 3.27 16.90
CA VAL A 14 3.84 2.86 16.24
C VAL A 14 3.57 2.43 14.79
N LEU A 15 2.50 1.65 14.57
CA LEU A 15 2.09 1.22 13.22
C LEU A 15 1.68 2.42 12.36
N ALA A 16 0.99 3.41 12.92
CA ALA A 16 0.60 4.64 12.23
C ALA A 16 1.81 5.52 11.83
N ARG A 17 2.95 5.39 12.52
CA ARG A 17 4.22 6.07 12.17
C ARG A 17 4.92 5.45 10.95
N GLY A 18 4.48 4.27 10.52
CA GLY A 18 5.01 3.59 9.33
C GLY A 18 4.89 4.43 8.05
N PRO A 19 5.57 4.02 6.97
CA PRO A 19 5.50 4.74 5.70
C PRO A 19 4.05 4.80 5.20
N MET A 20 3.64 5.99 4.73
CA MET A 20 2.26 6.23 4.23
C MET A 20 1.83 5.31 3.08
N LEU A 21 2.80 4.78 2.33
CA LEU A 21 2.59 3.87 1.22
C LEU A 21 3.56 2.68 1.36
N PRO A 22 3.16 1.47 0.94
CA PRO A 22 4.05 0.32 0.95
C PRO A 22 5.27 0.56 0.04
N PRO A 23 6.34 -0.25 0.15
CA PRO A 23 7.52 -0.13 -0.71
C PRO A 23 7.19 -0.20 -2.22
N PRO A 24 8.01 0.41 -3.09
CA PRO A 24 7.82 0.40 -4.55
C PRO A 24 7.48 -0.98 -5.14
N ALA A 25 8.24 -2.01 -4.79
CA ALA A 25 8.03 -3.38 -5.28
C ALA A 25 6.66 -3.94 -4.88
N GLU A 26 6.20 -3.62 -3.67
CA GLU A 26 4.91 -4.09 -3.18
C GLU A 26 3.74 -3.42 -3.90
N ARG A 27 3.88 -2.14 -4.28
CA ARG A 27 2.87 -1.45 -5.11
C ARG A 27 2.65 -2.17 -6.44
N ILE A 28 3.75 -2.56 -7.09
CA ILE A 28 3.76 -3.28 -8.37
C ILE A 28 3.14 -4.66 -8.20
N ARG A 29 3.59 -5.43 -7.19
CA ARG A 29 3.07 -6.76 -6.89
C ARG A 29 1.56 -6.74 -6.65
N LEU A 30 1.06 -5.80 -5.85
CA LEU A 30 -0.36 -5.67 -5.54
C LEU A 30 -1.21 -5.36 -6.78
N ARG A 31 -0.74 -4.45 -7.63
CA ARG A 31 -1.41 -4.13 -8.90
C ARG A 31 -1.47 -5.36 -9.81
N GLU A 32 -0.36 -6.09 -9.93
CA GLU A 32 -0.27 -7.27 -10.80
C GLU A 32 -1.08 -8.45 -10.27
N ALA A 33 -1.07 -8.68 -8.96
CA ALA A 33 -1.95 -9.66 -8.31
C ALA A 33 -3.44 -9.32 -8.49
N ALA A 34 -3.77 -8.03 -8.60
CA ALA A 34 -5.11 -7.57 -8.95
C ALA A 34 -5.47 -7.72 -10.45
N GLY A 35 -4.52 -8.12 -11.29
CA GLY A 35 -4.71 -8.27 -12.74
C GLY A 35 -4.83 -6.94 -13.48
N LEU A 36 -4.34 -5.84 -12.89
CA LEU A 36 -4.52 -4.49 -13.42
C LEU A 36 -3.24 -3.95 -14.08
N THR A 37 -3.45 -3.13 -15.10
CA THR A 37 -2.41 -2.34 -15.75
C THR A 37 -2.24 -0.99 -15.06
N GLN A 38 -1.09 -0.35 -15.28
CA GLN A 38 -0.85 1.01 -14.78
C GLN A 38 -1.81 2.04 -15.38
N GLU A 39 -2.33 1.79 -16.59
CA GLU A 39 -3.31 2.65 -17.26
C GLU A 39 -4.66 2.60 -16.55
N GLU A 40 -5.15 1.41 -16.18
CA GLU A 40 -6.41 1.27 -15.43
C GLU A 40 -6.34 1.96 -14.06
N VAL A 41 -5.20 1.82 -13.37
CA VAL A 41 -4.95 2.55 -12.10
C VAL A 41 -4.94 4.06 -12.32
N ALA A 42 -4.31 4.52 -13.41
CA ALA A 42 -4.26 5.94 -13.76
C ALA A 42 -5.67 6.50 -14.03
N GLN A 43 -6.52 5.76 -14.73
CA GLN A 43 -7.90 6.15 -15.03
C GLN A 43 -8.73 6.30 -13.75
N VAL A 44 -8.69 5.31 -12.85
CA VAL A 44 -9.41 5.36 -11.56
C VAL A 44 -8.96 6.56 -10.71
N LEU A 45 -7.66 6.85 -10.71
CA LEU A 45 -7.07 7.94 -9.91
C LEU A 45 -7.02 9.28 -10.64
N GLN A 46 -7.60 9.37 -11.84
CA GLN A 46 -7.56 10.53 -12.72
C GLN A 46 -6.13 11.13 -12.82
N ALA A 47 -5.16 10.27 -13.09
CA ALA A 47 -3.75 10.58 -13.27
C ALA A 47 -3.29 10.16 -14.66
N ARG A 48 -2.04 10.48 -15.02
CA ARG A 48 -1.41 9.93 -16.23
C ARG A 48 -0.71 8.62 -15.89
N ARG A 49 -0.64 7.68 -16.82
CA ARG A 49 0.10 6.42 -16.67
C ARG A 49 1.55 6.63 -16.23
N GLU A 50 2.24 7.63 -16.79
CA GLU A 50 3.63 7.96 -16.41
C GLU A 50 3.73 8.44 -14.96
N THR A 51 2.66 9.02 -14.43
CA THR A 51 2.59 9.42 -13.02
C THR A 51 2.47 8.19 -12.11
N VAL A 52 1.65 7.20 -12.50
CA VAL A 52 1.55 5.93 -11.80
C VAL A 52 2.88 5.17 -11.85
N ILE A 53 3.56 5.15 -13.01
CA ILE A 53 4.92 4.59 -13.12
C ILE A 53 5.89 5.24 -12.12
N ALA A 54 5.86 6.58 -12.00
CA ALA A 54 6.73 7.30 -11.07
C ALA A 54 6.37 7.03 -9.59
N TRP A 55 5.09 6.77 -9.29
CA TRP A 55 4.65 6.36 -7.95
C TRP A 55 5.06 4.93 -7.63
N GLU A 56 4.82 3.99 -8.53
CA GLU A 56 5.21 2.59 -8.37
C GLU A 56 6.72 2.42 -8.28
N SER A 57 7.50 3.23 -9.00
CA SER A 57 8.96 3.21 -8.90
C SER A 57 9.52 4.00 -7.69
N GLY A 58 8.67 4.60 -6.86
CA GLY A 58 9.08 5.45 -5.74
C GLY A 58 9.75 6.78 -6.10
N ARG A 59 9.84 7.13 -7.41
CA ARG A 59 10.45 8.40 -7.86
C ARG A 59 9.63 9.62 -7.47
N LYS A 60 8.31 9.45 -7.35
CA LYS A 60 7.39 10.49 -6.87
C LYS A 60 6.43 9.88 -5.86
N THR A 61 6.00 10.70 -4.92
CA THR A 61 4.90 10.36 -4.02
C THR A 61 3.64 11.11 -4.50
N PRO A 62 2.48 10.44 -4.59
CA PRO A 62 1.22 11.14 -4.86
C PRO A 62 0.96 12.20 -3.79
N ARG A 63 0.32 13.30 -4.17
CA ARG A 63 -0.18 14.32 -3.23
C ARG A 63 -1.67 14.11 -2.95
N PRO A 64 -2.21 14.57 -1.82
CA PRO A 64 -3.66 14.61 -1.62
C PRO A 64 -4.38 15.35 -2.76
N PRO A 65 -5.58 14.91 -3.18
CA PRO A 65 -6.36 13.79 -2.64
C PRO A 65 -5.93 12.41 -3.17
N ARG A 66 -5.13 12.35 -4.24
CA ARG A 66 -4.74 11.08 -4.89
C ARG A 66 -3.94 10.16 -3.98
N LEU A 67 -3.16 10.72 -3.05
CA LEU A 67 -2.46 9.93 -2.03
C LEU A 67 -3.42 9.04 -1.23
N GLN A 68 -4.51 9.61 -0.75
CA GLN A 68 -5.48 8.88 0.06
C GLN A 68 -6.21 7.81 -0.76
N ALA A 69 -6.61 8.15 -1.99
CA ALA A 69 -7.25 7.20 -2.90
C ALA A 69 -6.32 6.03 -3.27
N TYR A 70 -5.06 6.34 -3.59
CA TYR A 70 -4.05 5.33 -3.93
C TYR A 70 -3.72 4.44 -2.73
N LYS A 71 -3.56 5.01 -1.54
CA LYS A 71 -3.36 4.23 -0.31
C LYS A 71 -4.50 3.25 -0.07
N ARG A 72 -5.76 3.73 -0.12
CA ARG A 72 -6.94 2.87 0.06
C ARG A 72 -7.01 1.73 -0.96
N LEU A 73 -6.63 2.01 -2.21
CA LEU A 73 -6.56 1.00 -3.26
C LEU A 73 -5.54 -0.09 -2.94
N LEU A 74 -4.33 0.30 -2.54
CA LEU A 74 -3.27 -0.63 -2.16
C LEU A 74 -3.60 -1.43 -0.90
N ASP A 75 -4.17 -0.79 0.13
CA ASP A 75 -4.59 -1.46 1.37
C ASP A 75 -5.64 -2.55 1.06
N GLY A 76 -6.61 -2.25 0.18
CA GLY A 76 -7.62 -3.22 -0.26
C GLY A 76 -7.04 -4.39 -1.03
N TRP A 77 -6.05 -4.15 -1.89
CA TRP A 77 -5.34 -5.23 -2.58
C TRP A 77 -4.47 -6.05 -1.63
N ALA A 78 -3.83 -5.43 -0.64
CA ALA A 78 -3.00 -6.14 0.32
C ALA A 78 -3.84 -7.11 1.18
N ALA A 79 -5.04 -6.69 1.58
CA ALA A 79 -5.99 -7.55 2.26
C ALA A 79 -6.47 -8.72 1.38
N LYS A 80 -6.62 -8.52 0.06
CA LYS A 80 -7.10 -9.54 -0.88
C LYS A 80 -6.00 -10.49 -1.35
N TYR A 81 -4.78 -9.99 -1.48
CA TYR A 81 -3.62 -10.69 -2.03
C TYR A 81 -2.45 -10.66 -1.02
N PRO A 82 -2.60 -11.26 0.17
CA PRO A 82 -1.52 -11.29 1.14
C PRO A 82 -0.30 -11.99 0.55
N THR A 83 0.90 -11.46 0.78
CA THR A 83 2.13 -12.20 0.52
C THR A 83 2.14 -13.39 1.48
N SER A 84 1.90 -14.59 0.96
CA SER A 84 2.26 -15.79 1.70
C SER A 84 3.80 -15.80 1.77
N ASP A 85 4.37 -15.32 2.87
CA ASP A 85 5.74 -15.67 3.19
C ASP A 85 5.78 -17.19 3.44
N PRO A 86 6.88 -17.87 3.08
CA PRO A 86 6.94 -19.33 3.08
C PRO A 86 6.66 -19.82 4.49
N THR A 87 5.68 -20.71 4.60
CA THR A 87 5.52 -21.61 5.73
C THR A 87 6.92 -22.08 6.16
N PRO A 88 7.37 -21.82 7.40
CA PRO A 88 8.55 -22.49 7.91
C PRO A 88 8.18 -23.97 7.89
N THR A 89 8.72 -24.68 6.91
CA THR A 89 8.60 -26.12 6.81
C THR A 89 9.60 -26.67 7.80
N ASP A 90 9.06 -27.19 8.90
CA ASP A 90 9.67 -28.03 9.96
C ASP A 90 10.99 -27.56 10.61
#